data_AF-A0A2R6S2U3-F1
#
_entry.id   AF-A0A2R6S2U3-F1
#
_cell.length_a   1.000
_cell.length_b   1.000
_cell.length_c   1.000
_cell.angle_alpha   90.00
_cell.angle_beta   90.00
_cell.angle_gamma   90.00
#
_symmetry.space_group_name_H-M   'P 1'
#
loop_
_entity.id
_entity.type
_entity.pdbx_description
1 polymer ?
#
loop_
_entity_poly.entity_id
_entity_poly.type
_entity_poly.pdbx_seq_one_letter_code
_entity_poly.pdbx_strand_id
1 'polypeptide(L)'
;MVQTGIFLKGVAPNGLFGLGMGNISVPSVLANKGLAANSFSMCFGLDGVGRISFGDKGSTEQDETPFNLEQSYSTYNVSMTQVSVGENVTDLSFSAIFDSGTGFTHLHDPAYTAISESFNSQVQEKRQRNDSGIPFEYCYDLSANQSHFEVPNVNLTMKGGKQFHVTHPFVIVYIKDSHGEGFIPTMYCLAIVKSGDVNIIGQNFMTGYHIVFDREKMVLGWEASNCYDANNYSTLPINPPTSSAVPPTSAMEPETRSVGSNGSSSLSPPPLPGSDSPDLNSFTRTLIAVFLSLFILCSAVPSS
;
A
#
# COMPACT_ATOMS: atom_id res chain seq x y z
N MET A 1 14.02 5.39 20.29
CA MET A 1 13.41 4.18 19.69
C MET A 1 14.48 3.57 18.80
N VAL A 2 14.89 2.33 19.07
CA VAL A 2 15.91 1.64 18.24
C VAL A 2 15.14 0.72 17.30
N GLN A 3 15.29 0.90 15.99
CA GLN A 3 14.71 0.00 15.01
C GLN A 3 15.42 -1.36 15.10
N THR A 4 14.65 -2.43 15.13
CA THR A 4 15.16 -3.81 15.11
C THR A 4 14.46 -4.58 13.99
N GLY A 5 15.09 -5.62 13.46
CA GLY A 5 14.48 -6.52 12.46
C GLY A 5 14.91 -6.26 11.01
N ILE A 6 14.22 -6.91 10.08
CA ILE A 6 14.63 -7.07 8.67
C ILE A 6 14.78 -5.76 7.90
N PHE A 7 14.08 -4.71 8.33
CA PHE A 7 14.09 -3.40 7.66
C PHE A 7 15.34 -2.56 7.94
N LEU A 8 16.24 -3.03 8.82
CA LEU A 8 17.54 -2.39 9.10
C LEU A 8 18.47 -2.35 7.89
N LYS A 9 18.29 -3.26 6.92
CA LYS A 9 19.10 -3.31 5.70
C LYS A 9 18.32 -2.70 4.52
N GLY A 10 18.32 -1.38 4.44
CA GLY A 10 18.08 -0.62 3.20
C GLY A 10 16.63 -0.25 2.86
N VAL A 11 15.61 -0.91 3.42
CA VAL A 11 14.20 -0.63 3.07
C VAL A 11 13.64 0.58 3.83
N ALA A 12 14.04 0.72 5.10
CA ALA A 12 13.61 1.82 5.95
C ALA A 12 14.82 2.32 6.73
N PRO A 13 15.75 3.04 6.06
CA PRO A 13 17.06 3.39 6.63
C PRO A 13 16.94 4.21 7.92
N ASN A 14 15.82 4.90 8.11
CA ASN A 14 15.54 5.75 9.26
C ASN A 14 14.36 5.29 10.12
N GLY A 15 13.81 4.10 9.87
CA GLY A 15 12.65 3.59 10.62
C GLY A 15 11.39 3.37 9.78
N LEU A 16 10.52 2.52 10.32
CA LEU A 16 9.18 2.24 9.81
C LEU A 16 8.14 2.83 10.78
N PHE A 17 7.18 3.60 10.28
CA PHE A 17 6.05 4.04 11.08
C PHE A 17 5.06 2.89 11.28
N GLY A 18 4.96 2.39 12.52
CA GLY A 18 3.98 1.38 12.88
C GLY A 18 2.57 1.97 12.96
N LEU A 19 1.71 1.62 12.01
CA LEU A 19 0.30 2.06 11.95
C LEU A 19 -0.69 0.99 12.43
N GLY A 20 -0.22 -0.16 12.92
CA GLY A 20 -1.09 -1.27 13.33
C GLY A 20 -1.99 -0.96 14.53
N MET A 21 -2.86 -1.90 14.90
CA MET A 21 -3.85 -1.69 15.95
C MET A 21 -3.30 -1.78 17.39
N GLY A 22 -2.03 -2.14 17.58
CA GLY A 22 -1.42 -2.27 18.90
C GLY A 22 -1.17 -0.95 19.62
N ASN A 23 -1.12 -0.96 20.95
CA ASN A 23 -1.03 0.25 21.79
C ASN A 23 0.22 1.11 21.59
N ILE A 24 1.28 0.54 21.01
CA ILE A 24 2.54 1.25 20.72
C ILE A 24 2.57 1.87 19.32
N SER A 25 1.52 1.70 18.51
CA SER A 25 1.44 2.30 17.18
C SER A 25 1.27 3.81 17.26
N VAL A 26 1.66 4.51 16.19
CA VAL A 26 1.60 5.98 16.16
C VAL A 26 0.18 6.49 16.45
N PRO A 27 -0.90 6.00 15.81
CA PRO A 27 -2.24 6.50 16.09
C PRO A 27 -2.67 6.19 17.54
N SER A 28 -2.29 5.04 18.11
CA SER A 28 -2.58 4.71 19.51
C SER A 28 -1.86 5.64 20.50
N VAL A 29 -0.59 5.94 20.26
CA VAL A 29 0.18 6.84 21.13
C VAL A 29 -0.38 8.26 21.08
N LEU A 30 -0.78 8.75 19.90
CA LEU A 30 -1.38 10.07 19.74
C LEU A 30 -2.74 10.15 20.44
N ALA A 31 -3.60 9.13 20.26
CA ALA A 31 -4.90 9.07 20.90
C ALA A 31 -4.82 8.96 22.42
N ASN A 32 -3.93 8.11 22.95
CA ASN A 32 -3.73 7.96 24.39
C ASN A 32 -3.20 9.24 25.07
N LYS A 33 -2.54 10.12 24.30
CA LYS A 33 -2.10 11.45 24.77
C LYS A 33 -3.14 12.55 24.56
N GLY A 34 -4.30 12.23 23.99
CA GLY A 34 -5.34 13.20 23.66
C GLY A 34 -4.95 14.18 22.56
N LEU A 35 -3.97 13.84 21.71
CA LEU A 35 -3.46 14.72 20.64
C LEU A 35 -4.21 14.55 19.32
N ALA A 36 -4.87 13.42 19.12
CA ALA A 36 -5.64 13.08 17.94
C ALA A 36 -6.72 12.06 18.30
N ALA A 37 -7.74 11.89 17.46
CA ALA A 37 -8.62 10.73 17.57
C ALA A 37 -7.84 9.42 17.29
N ASN A 38 -8.37 8.28 17.74
CA ASN A 38 -7.78 6.98 17.43
C ASN A 38 -8.12 6.54 16.00
N SER A 39 -7.65 7.30 15.03
CA SER A 39 -7.88 7.07 13.62
C SER A 39 -6.76 7.71 12.81
N PHE A 40 -6.68 7.37 11.53
CA PHE A 40 -5.82 8.05 10.58
C PHE A 40 -6.34 7.81 9.17
N SER A 41 -5.88 8.62 8.23
CA SER A 41 -6.15 8.44 6.81
C SER A 41 -4.87 8.47 6.00
N MET A 42 -4.92 7.85 4.83
CA MET A 42 -3.85 7.89 3.82
C MET A 42 -4.45 8.19 2.47
N CYS A 43 -3.74 8.96 1.66
CA CYS A 43 -4.07 9.18 0.25
C CYS A 43 -2.81 8.99 -0.59
N PHE A 44 -2.91 8.20 -1.66
CA PHE A 44 -1.83 7.98 -2.61
C PHE A 44 -2.20 8.62 -3.95
N GLY A 45 -1.43 9.63 -4.35
CA GLY A 45 -1.58 10.31 -5.63
C GLY A 45 -0.98 9.52 -6.77
N LEU A 46 -1.52 9.70 -7.97
CA LEU A 46 -1.04 9.06 -9.20
C LEU A 46 0.35 9.56 -9.62
N ASP A 47 0.74 10.73 -9.13
CA ASP A 47 2.07 11.34 -9.32
C ASP A 47 3.12 10.82 -8.34
N GLY A 48 2.75 9.85 -7.48
CA GLY A 48 3.62 9.30 -6.45
C GLY A 48 3.69 10.14 -5.17
N VAL A 49 2.99 11.28 -5.12
CA VAL A 49 2.90 12.11 -3.91
C VAL A 49 1.66 11.69 -3.14
N GLY A 50 1.83 11.46 -1.84
CA GLY A 50 0.75 11.07 -0.95
C GLY A 50 0.66 11.93 0.30
N ARG A 51 -0.38 11.69 1.11
CA ARG A 51 -0.57 12.31 2.42
C ARG A 51 -0.99 11.26 3.44
N ILE A 52 -0.61 11.50 4.69
CA ILE A 52 -1.11 10.78 5.87
C ILE A 52 -1.56 11.80 6.90
N SER A 53 -2.75 11.59 7.48
CA SER A 53 -3.33 12.48 8.50
C SER A 53 -3.73 11.67 9.72
N PHE A 54 -3.23 12.03 10.90
CA PHE A 54 -3.60 11.37 12.15
C PHE A 54 -4.79 12.06 12.81
N GLY A 55 -5.72 11.27 13.35
CA GLY A 55 -6.98 11.74 13.94
C GLY A 55 -8.08 12.04 12.93
N ASP A 56 -7.82 11.82 11.65
CA ASP A 56 -8.80 11.96 10.58
C ASP A 56 -9.81 10.80 10.63
N LYS A 57 -11.11 11.14 10.57
CA LYS A 57 -12.23 10.18 10.58
C LYS A 57 -12.98 10.12 9.26
N GLY A 58 -12.52 10.88 8.25
CA GLY A 58 -13.20 10.99 6.97
C GLY A 58 -14.46 11.85 7.02
N SER A 59 -15.19 11.82 5.91
CA SER A 59 -16.46 12.53 5.74
C SER A 59 -17.64 11.74 6.29
N THR A 60 -18.78 12.38 6.47
CA THR A 60 -20.03 11.69 6.81
C THR A 60 -20.64 10.94 5.63
N GLU A 61 -20.18 11.24 4.42
CA GLU A 61 -20.67 10.72 3.15
C GLU A 61 -19.81 9.59 2.58
N GLN A 62 -18.63 9.33 3.17
CA GLN A 62 -17.72 8.29 2.70
C GLN A 62 -18.38 6.91 2.71
N ASP A 63 -17.95 6.05 1.81
CA ASP A 63 -18.30 4.65 1.87
C ASP A 63 -17.47 3.96 2.95
N GLU A 64 -18.04 2.94 3.61
CA GLU A 64 -17.38 2.26 4.72
C GLU A 64 -17.65 0.75 4.72
N THR A 65 -16.74 0.01 5.34
CA THR A 65 -16.89 -1.42 5.64
C THR A 65 -16.28 -1.75 7.01
N PRO A 66 -16.88 -2.65 7.81
CA PRO A 66 -16.32 -3.01 9.11
C PRO A 66 -15.05 -3.85 9.01
N PHE A 67 -14.12 -3.63 9.94
CA PHE A 67 -12.98 -4.52 10.12
C PHE A 67 -13.39 -5.89 10.69
N ASN A 68 -12.67 -6.94 10.31
CA ASN A 68 -12.80 -8.29 10.84
C ASN A 68 -11.96 -8.41 12.13
N LEU A 69 -12.61 -8.33 13.30
CA LEU A 69 -11.92 -8.24 14.60
C LEU A 69 -11.51 -9.59 15.21
N GLU A 70 -12.09 -10.71 14.75
CA GLU A 70 -11.90 -12.03 15.35
C GLU A 70 -10.59 -12.73 14.94
N GLN A 71 -9.62 -11.99 14.41
CA GLN A 71 -8.37 -12.55 13.92
C GLN A 71 -7.30 -12.60 15.02
N SER A 72 -6.44 -13.63 14.98
CA SER A 72 -5.33 -13.80 15.94
C SER A 72 -4.32 -12.66 15.92
N TYR A 73 -4.29 -11.87 14.85
CA TYR A 73 -3.44 -10.69 14.70
C TYR A 73 -4.28 -9.49 14.27
N SER A 74 -4.14 -8.37 14.99
CA SER A 74 -4.91 -7.15 14.73
C SER A 74 -4.37 -6.41 13.49
N THR A 75 -4.81 -6.86 12.32
CA THR A 75 -4.55 -6.23 11.02
C THR A 75 -5.78 -5.48 10.53
N TYR A 76 -5.60 -4.58 9.56
CA TYR A 76 -6.72 -3.89 8.90
C TYR A 76 -7.37 -4.80 7.86
N ASN A 77 -8.04 -5.84 8.35
CA ASN A 77 -8.66 -6.86 7.53
C ASN A 77 -10.15 -6.57 7.31
N VAL A 78 -10.63 -6.64 6.08
CA VAL A 78 -12.03 -6.41 5.70
C VAL A 78 -12.54 -7.57 4.84
N SER A 79 -13.86 -7.63 4.63
CA SER A 79 -14.50 -8.67 3.82
C SER A 79 -15.13 -8.10 2.56
N MET A 80 -14.97 -8.82 1.46
CA MET A 80 -15.66 -8.59 0.20
C MET A 80 -16.70 -9.70 0.01
N THR A 81 -17.79 -9.39 -0.68
CA THR A 81 -18.88 -10.34 -0.94
C THR A 81 -19.05 -10.63 -2.43
N GLN A 82 -18.61 -9.73 -3.30
CA GLN A 82 -18.67 -9.90 -4.75
C GLN A 82 -17.48 -9.22 -5.43
N VAL A 83 -17.16 -9.71 -6.61
CA VAL A 83 -16.19 -9.10 -7.54
C VAL A 83 -16.92 -8.85 -8.85
N SER A 84 -16.71 -7.67 -9.44
CA SER A 84 -17.16 -7.34 -10.80
C SER A 84 -15.95 -7.05 -11.68
N VAL A 85 -15.92 -7.65 -12.88
CA VAL A 85 -14.95 -7.30 -13.93
C VAL A 85 -15.71 -7.04 -15.22
N GLY A 86 -15.73 -5.79 -15.68
CA GLY A 86 -16.67 -5.34 -16.70
C GLY A 86 -18.11 -5.62 -16.27
N GLU A 87 -18.86 -6.31 -17.12
CA GLU A 87 -20.24 -6.73 -16.84
C GLU A 87 -20.34 -8.06 -16.06
N ASN A 88 -19.23 -8.79 -15.90
CA ASN A 88 -19.22 -10.07 -15.21
C ASN A 88 -19.16 -9.88 -13.70
N VAL A 89 -20.27 -10.20 -13.02
CA VAL A 89 -20.36 -10.20 -11.56
C VAL A 89 -20.21 -11.63 -11.04
N THR A 90 -19.32 -11.83 -10.07
CA THR A 90 -19.11 -13.10 -9.38
C THR A 90 -19.40 -12.94 -7.89
N ASP A 91 -20.35 -13.72 -7.38
CA ASP A 91 -20.61 -13.85 -5.95
C ASP A 91 -19.47 -14.61 -5.29
N LEU A 92 -18.52 -13.86 -4.71
CA LEU A 92 -17.33 -14.40 -4.11
C LEU A 92 -17.00 -13.69 -2.79
N SER A 93 -17.10 -14.45 -1.70
CA SER A 93 -16.72 -13.98 -0.37
C SER A 93 -15.26 -14.28 -0.08
N PHE A 94 -14.48 -13.24 0.20
CA PHE A 94 -13.10 -13.38 0.68
C PHE A 94 -12.73 -12.20 1.57
N SER A 95 -11.69 -12.36 2.38
CA SER A 95 -11.17 -11.29 3.24
C SER A 95 -9.77 -10.89 2.80
N ALA A 96 -9.45 -9.61 2.93
CA ALA A 96 -8.15 -9.06 2.56
C ALA A 96 -7.67 -8.01 3.57
N ILE A 97 -6.35 -7.88 3.68
CA ILE A 97 -5.70 -6.87 4.52
C ILE A 97 -5.41 -5.64 3.65
N PHE A 98 -5.83 -4.46 4.09
CA PHE A 98 -5.37 -3.21 3.51
C PHE A 98 -3.98 -2.88 4.07
N ASP A 99 -2.97 -2.93 3.21
CA ASP A 99 -1.57 -2.79 3.61
C ASP A 99 -0.85 -1.74 2.75
N SER A 100 -0.57 -0.59 3.35
CA SER A 100 0.20 0.48 2.72
C SER A 100 1.69 0.17 2.57
N GLY A 101 2.18 -0.88 3.24
CA GLY A 101 3.54 -1.38 3.08
C GLY A 101 3.74 -2.25 1.83
N THR A 102 2.66 -2.61 1.13
CA THR A 102 2.68 -3.48 -0.04
C THR A 102 2.30 -2.69 -1.30
N GLY A 103 3.19 -2.66 -2.30
CA GLY A 103 3.00 -1.85 -3.51
C GLY A 103 1.88 -2.34 -4.44
N PHE A 104 1.76 -3.65 -4.64
CA PHE A 104 0.75 -4.26 -5.51
C PHE A 104 -0.19 -5.19 -4.74
N THR A 105 -1.44 -5.25 -5.17
CA THR A 105 -2.45 -6.16 -4.63
C THR A 105 -2.05 -7.63 -4.87
N HIS A 106 -2.04 -8.42 -3.79
CA HIS A 106 -1.78 -9.86 -3.82
C HIS A 106 -3.08 -10.60 -3.52
N LEU A 107 -3.47 -11.55 -4.35
CA LEU A 107 -4.73 -12.28 -4.15
C LEU A 107 -4.48 -13.78 -4.19
N HIS A 108 -5.14 -14.48 -3.28
CA HIS A 108 -5.22 -15.93 -3.25
C HIS A 108 -6.44 -16.42 -4.04
N ASP A 109 -6.41 -17.68 -4.45
CA ASP A 109 -7.57 -18.30 -5.07
C ASP A 109 -8.69 -18.50 -4.04
N PRO A 110 -9.96 -18.37 -4.46
CA PRO A 110 -10.43 -18.21 -5.84
C PRO A 110 -10.49 -16.76 -6.35
N ALA A 111 -10.19 -15.74 -5.53
CA ALA A 111 -10.34 -14.33 -5.92
C ALA A 111 -9.38 -13.91 -7.04
N TYR A 112 -8.12 -14.38 -6.97
CA TYR A 112 -7.14 -14.15 -8.02
C TYR A 112 -7.63 -14.67 -9.38
N THR A 113 -8.04 -15.94 -9.43
CA THR A 113 -8.53 -16.57 -10.66
C THR A 113 -9.79 -15.88 -11.19
N ALA A 114 -10.77 -15.57 -10.32
CA ALA A 114 -12.01 -14.90 -10.72
C ALA A 114 -11.76 -13.53 -11.38
N ILE A 115 -10.84 -12.73 -10.83
CA ILE A 115 -10.50 -11.42 -11.42
C ILE A 115 -9.71 -11.61 -12.70
N SER A 116 -8.63 -12.40 -12.64
CA SER A 116 -7.66 -12.47 -13.73
C SER A 116 -8.21 -13.13 -15.00
N GLU A 117 -8.96 -14.23 -14.88
CA GLU A 117 -9.56 -14.88 -16.03
C GLU A 117 -10.70 -14.06 -16.63
N SER A 118 -11.56 -13.45 -15.79
CA SER A 118 -12.63 -12.57 -16.27
C SER A 118 -12.09 -11.35 -16.99
N PHE A 119 -11.01 -10.74 -16.46
CA PHE A 119 -10.31 -9.65 -17.10
C PHE A 119 -9.72 -10.07 -18.45
N ASN A 120 -8.98 -11.18 -18.47
CA ASN A 120 -8.38 -11.71 -19.69
C ASN A 120 -9.39 -12.06 -20.78
N SER A 121 -10.59 -12.52 -20.40
CA SER A 121 -11.65 -12.85 -21.36
C SER A 121 -12.20 -11.62 -22.12
N GLN A 122 -11.97 -10.41 -21.60
CA GLN A 122 -12.50 -9.16 -22.12
C GLN A 122 -11.42 -8.28 -22.79
N VAL A 123 -10.14 -8.61 -22.61
CA VAL A 123 -9.04 -7.88 -23.23
C VAL A 123 -8.90 -8.25 -24.71
N GLN A 124 -8.71 -7.23 -25.56
CA GLN A 124 -8.56 -7.40 -27.00
C GLN A 124 -7.11 -7.69 -27.43
N GLU A 125 -6.15 -7.12 -26.70
CA GLU A 125 -4.73 -7.29 -26.99
C GLU A 125 -4.26 -8.73 -26.77
N LYS A 126 -3.25 -9.12 -27.53
CA LYS A 126 -2.69 -10.47 -27.45
C LYS A 126 -1.99 -10.66 -26.11
N ARG A 127 -2.41 -11.67 -25.34
CA ARG A 127 -1.73 -12.08 -24.11
C ARG A 127 -0.32 -12.62 -24.41
N GLN A 128 0.68 -12.09 -23.70
CA GLN A 128 2.04 -12.58 -23.67
C GLN A 128 2.15 -13.89 -22.88
N ARG A 129 3.02 -14.80 -23.35
CA ARG A 129 3.32 -16.02 -22.60
C ARG A 129 4.38 -15.69 -21.55
N ASN A 130 4.07 -16.05 -20.31
CA ASN A 130 4.78 -15.66 -19.10
C ASN A 130 6.29 -16.03 -19.17
N ASP A 131 7.16 -15.08 -19.52
CA ASP A 131 8.63 -15.25 -19.56
C ASP A 131 9.39 -13.93 -19.32
N SER A 132 8.70 -12.87 -18.89
CA SER A 132 9.25 -11.51 -18.88
C SER A 132 9.94 -11.10 -17.56
N GLY A 133 10.13 -12.01 -16.60
CA GLY A 133 10.76 -11.71 -15.30
C GLY A 133 9.99 -10.70 -14.44
N ILE A 134 8.76 -10.37 -14.84
CA ILE A 134 7.84 -9.46 -14.14
C ILE A 134 6.86 -10.26 -13.26
N PRO A 135 6.36 -9.68 -12.15
CA PRO A 135 5.53 -10.41 -11.20
C PRO A 135 4.07 -10.63 -11.66
N PHE A 136 3.67 -10.08 -12.81
CA PHE A 136 2.29 -10.14 -13.31
C PHE A 136 2.13 -11.24 -14.37
N GLU A 137 1.13 -12.11 -14.18
CA GLU A 137 0.88 -13.26 -15.06
C GLU A 137 0.05 -12.91 -16.32
N TYR A 138 -0.70 -11.82 -16.26
CA TYR A 138 -1.62 -11.40 -17.32
C TYR A 138 -1.15 -10.08 -17.92
N CYS A 139 -0.34 -10.19 -18.97
CA CYS A 139 0.22 -9.07 -19.72
C CYS A 139 -0.14 -9.15 -21.19
N TYR A 140 -0.32 -8.01 -21.84
CA TYR A 140 -0.84 -7.90 -23.19
C TYR A 140 -0.03 -6.92 -24.02
N ASP A 141 0.28 -7.32 -25.26
CA ASP A 141 1.12 -6.54 -26.17
C ASP A 141 0.43 -5.26 -26.62
N LEU A 142 1.14 -4.15 -26.52
CA LEU A 142 0.78 -2.89 -27.16
C LEU A 142 1.49 -2.79 -28.51
N SER A 143 0.76 -2.39 -29.55
CA SER A 143 1.41 -2.10 -30.83
C SER A 143 2.20 -0.78 -30.74
N ALA A 144 3.26 -0.65 -31.56
CA ALA A 144 4.18 0.49 -31.50
C ALA A 144 3.53 1.88 -31.61
N ASN A 145 2.33 1.96 -32.21
CA ASN A 145 1.59 3.22 -32.39
C ASN A 145 0.25 3.24 -31.64
N GLN A 146 0.02 2.31 -30.71
CA GLN A 146 -1.21 2.26 -29.94
C GLN A 146 -1.18 3.26 -28.79
N SER A 147 -1.90 4.37 -28.95
CA SER A 147 -2.04 5.40 -27.91
C SER A 147 -3.23 5.17 -26.97
N HIS A 148 -4.17 4.28 -27.33
CA HIS A 148 -5.37 3.98 -26.57
C HIS A 148 -5.62 2.47 -26.52
N PHE A 149 -6.02 1.99 -25.34
CA PHE A 149 -6.51 0.63 -25.10
C PHE A 149 -7.62 0.72 -24.06
N GLU A 150 -8.58 -0.19 -24.16
CA GLU A 150 -9.69 -0.28 -23.21
C GLU A 150 -9.38 -1.36 -22.18
N VAL A 151 -9.56 -1.01 -20.91
CA VAL A 151 -9.31 -1.92 -19.80
C VAL A 151 -10.63 -2.21 -19.08
N PRO A 152 -10.98 -3.49 -18.83
CA PRO A 152 -12.17 -3.83 -18.07
C PRO A 152 -12.14 -3.18 -16.67
N ASN A 153 -13.24 -2.54 -16.30
CA ASN A 153 -13.43 -2.00 -14.95
C ASN A 153 -13.39 -3.14 -13.92
N VAL A 154 -12.72 -2.94 -12.79
CA VAL A 154 -12.69 -3.91 -11.69
C VAL A 154 -13.30 -3.27 -10.45
N ASN A 155 -14.35 -3.89 -9.89
CA ASN A 155 -14.99 -3.43 -8.66
C ASN A 155 -15.02 -4.55 -7.61
N LEU A 156 -14.85 -4.17 -6.35
CA LEU A 156 -15.00 -5.06 -5.20
C LEU A 156 -16.22 -4.60 -4.40
N THR A 157 -17.23 -5.46 -4.24
CA THR A 157 -18.34 -5.18 -3.33
C THR A 157 -17.90 -5.56 -1.93
N MET A 158 -17.79 -4.57 -1.05
CA MET A 158 -17.40 -4.73 0.34
C MET A 158 -18.58 -5.21 1.19
N LYS A 159 -18.30 -5.83 2.33
CA LYS A 159 -19.31 -6.13 3.35
C LYS A 159 -20.03 -4.84 3.75
N GLY A 160 -21.36 -4.83 3.62
CA GLY A 160 -22.18 -3.61 3.71
C GLY A 160 -22.73 -3.14 2.35
N GLY A 161 -22.30 -3.77 1.24
CA GLY A 161 -22.86 -3.57 -0.10
C GLY A 161 -22.29 -2.38 -0.86
N LYS A 162 -21.38 -1.61 -0.26
CA LYS A 162 -20.68 -0.51 -0.93
C LYS A 162 -19.63 -1.03 -1.90
N GLN A 163 -19.46 -0.33 -3.02
CA GLN A 163 -18.51 -0.70 -4.05
C GLN A 163 -17.21 0.06 -3.88
N PHE A 164 -16.10 -0.67 -3.95
CA PHE A 164 -14.76 -0.12 -4.06
C PHE A 164 -14.30 -0.29 -5.51
N HIS A 165 -14.25 0.81 -6.26
CA HIS A 165 -13.87 0.81 -7.67
C HIS A 165 -12.34 0.88 -7.79
N VAL A 166 -11.72 -0.06 -8.50
CA VAL A 166 -10.27 -0.02 -8.71
C VAL A 166 -9.96 0.96 -9.82
N THR A 167 -9.37 2.12 -9.46
CA THR A 167 -9.13 3.23 -10.39
C THR A 167 -8.20 2.85 -11.54
N HIS A 168 -7.14 2.08 -11.26
CA HIS A 168 -6.17 1.63 -12.26
C HIS A 168 -5.81 0.15 -12.02
N PRO A 169 -6.56 -0.80 -12.61
CA PRO A 169 -6.30 -2.23 -12.42
C PRO A 169 -5.08 -2.72 -13.21
N PHE A 170 -4.35 -1.86 -13.89
CA PHE A 170 -3.24 -2.24 -14.77
C PHE A 170 -1.97 -1.43 -14.48
N VAL A 171 -0.85 -1.92 -14.99
CA VAL A 171 0.44 -1.22 -15.04
C VAL A 171 1.00 -1.29 -16.45
N ILE A 172 1.62 -0.21 -16.91
CA ILE A 172 2.28 -0.15 -18.21
C ILE A 172 3.75 -0.53 -18.03
N VAL A 173 4.25 -1.43 -18.86
CA VAL A 173 5.66 -1.84 -18.90
C VAL A 173 6.34 -1.11 -20.05
N TYR A 174 7.39 -0.39 -19.71
CA TYR A 174 8.23 0.32 -20.64
C TYR A 174 9.53 -0.44 -20.84
N ILE A 175 9.92 -0.69 -22.09
CA ILE A 175 11.25 -1.20 -22.41
C ILE A 175 12.06 -0.12 -23.10
N LYS A 176 13.39 -0.21 -22.97
CA LYS A 176 14.29 0.66 -23.71
C LYS A 176 14.10 0.41 -25.20
N ASP A 177 14.04 1.49 -25.96
CA ASP A 177 14.09 1.44 -27.41
C ASP A 177 15.38 0.69 -27.83
N SER A 178 15.25 -0.09 -28.90
CA SER A 178 16.33 -0.73 -29.65
C SER A 178 17.49 0.21 -30.02
N HIS A 179 17.22 1.51 -30.17
CA HIS A 179 18.24 2.54 -30.41
C HIS A 179 18.81 3.17 -29.13
N GLY A 180 18.29 2.82 -27.95
CA GLY A 180 18.78 3.28 -26.64
C GLY A 180 18.40 4.72 -26.28
N GLU A 181 17.62 5.41 -27.10
CA GLU A 181 17.33 6.85 -26.96
C GLU A 181 16.01 7.15 -26.23
N GLY A 182 15.26 6.13 -25.78
CA GLY A 182 14.02 6.34 -25.04
C GLY A 182 13.43 5.07 -24.43
N PHE A 183 12.30 5.24 -23.74
CA PHE A 183 11.48 4.15 -23.22
C PHE A 183 10.15 4.14 -23.96
N ILE A 184 9.77 2.99 -24.51
CA ILE A 184 8.50 2.82 -25.24
C ILE A 184 7.58 1.87 -24.47
N PRO A 185 6.28 2.18 -24.34
CA PRO A 185 5.32 1.25 -23.75
C PRO A 185 5.13 0.08 -24.71
N THR A 186 5.39 -1.13 -24.25
CA THR A 186 5.30 -2.33 -25.12
C THR A 186 4.27 -3.33 -24.68
N MET A 187 3.86 -3.27 -23.43
CA MET A 187 2.79 -4.09 -22.90
C MET A 187 2.18 -3.42 -21.69
N TYR A 188 0.96 -3.81 -21.35
CA TYR A 188 0.39 -3.54 -20.03
C TYR A 188 0.01 -4.86 -19.35
N CYS A 189 -0.01 -4.85 -18.03
CA CYS A 189 -0.34 -6.03 -17.24
C CYS A 189 -1.45 -5.71 -16.25
N LEU A 190 -2.33 -6.68 -15.98
CA LEU A 190 -3.23 -6.65 -14.84
C LEU A 190 -2.38 -6.60 -13.55
N ALA A 191 -2.57 -5.56 -12.75
CA ALA A 191 -1.72 -5.22 -11.61
C ALA A 191 -2.11 -5.97 -10.32
N ILE A 192 -2.29 -7.29 -10.43
CA ILE A 192 -2.46 -8.19 -9.28
C ILE A 192 -1.44 -9.33 -9.35
N VAL A 193 -0.97 -9.76 -8.18
CA VAL A 193 0.00 -10.84 -8.04
C VAL A 193 -0.67 -12.04 -7.37
N LYS A 194 -0.38 -13.25 -7.87
CA LYS A 194 -0.91 -14.47 -7.26
C LYS A 194 -0.26 -14.70 -5.90
N SER A 195 -1.07 -14.96 -4.90
CA SER A 195 -0.67 -15.22 -3.53
C SER A 195 -0.93 -16.67 -3.14
N GLY A 196 -0.04 -17.24 -2.33
CA GLY A 196 -0.15 -18.62 -1.87
C GLY A 196 -1.08 -18.81 -0.68
N ASP A 197 -1.33 -17.76 0.10
CA ASP A 197 -1.88 -17.88 1.45
C ASP A 197 -2.74 -16.68 1.90
N VAL A 198 -2.41 -15.47 1.49
CA VAL A 198 -3.08 -14.25 1.98
C VAL A 198 -3.58 -13.34 0.87
N ASN A 199 -4.72 -12.66 1.10
CA ASN A 199 -5.16 -11.55 0.24
C ASN A 199 -4.73 -10.22 0.87
N ILE A 200 -4.10 -9.37 0.07
CA ILE A 200 -3.64 -8.04 0.45
C ILE A 200 -4.10 -7.06 -0.62
N ILE A 201 -4.82 -6.01 -0.20
CA ILE A 201 -5.07 -4.84 -1.02
C ILE A 201 -3.90 -3.89 -0.82
N GLY A 202 -3.11 -3.72 -1.89
CA GLY A 202 -1.89 -2.92 -1.88
C GLY A 202 -2.14 -1.45 -2.22
N GLN A 203 -1.06 -0.67 -2.19
CA GLN A 203 -1.05 0.75 -2.55
C GLN A 203 -1.68 1.01 -3.92
N ASN A 204 -1.43 0.17 -4.92
CA ASN A 204 -1.96 0.35 -6.27
C ASN A 204 -3.50 0.41 -6.31
N PHE A 205 -4.21 -0.33 -5.44
CA PHE A 205 -5.67 -0.29 -5.37
C PHE A 205 -6.17 0.82 -4.43
N MET A 206 -5.36 1.28 -3.48
CA MET A 206 -5.68 2.43 -2.62
C MET A 206 -5.42 3.79 -3.31
N THR A 207 -4.73 3.79 -4.44
CA THR A 207 -4.39 5.01 -5.18
C THR A 207 -5.63 5.64 -5.80
N GLY A 208 -5.74 6.97 -5.71
CA GLY A 208 -6.94 7.72 -6.13
C GLY A 208 -8.04 7.81 -5.07
N TYR A 209 -7.76 7.31 -3.86
CA TYR A 209 -8.67 7.38 -2.72
C TYR A 209 -8.02 8.05 -1.51
N HIS A 210 -8.88 8.72 -0.74
CA HIS A 210 -8.66 8.99 0.68
C HIS A 210 -9.18 7.77 1.45
N ILE A 211 -8.25 7.00 2.02
CA ILE A 211 -8.54 5.77 2.76
C ILE A 211 -8.45 6.07 4.25
N VAL A 212 -9.54 5.82 4.98
CA VAL A 212 -9.69 6.16 6.40
C VAL A 212 -9.71 4.89 7.24
N PHE A 213 -8.86 4.84 8.25
CA PHE A 213 -8.80 3.77 9.24
C PHE A 213 -9.38 4.32 10.56
N ASP A 214 -10.70 4.25 10.73
CA ASP A 214 -11.35 4.66 11.97
C ASP A 214 -11.32 3.50 12.98
N ARG A 215 -10.40 3.59 13.93
CA ARG A 215 -10.18 2.56 14.97
C ARG A 215 -11.00 2.84 16.24
N GLU A 216 -11.83 3.87 16.25
CA GLU A 216 -12.85 4.06 17.28
C GLU A 216 -14.14 3.37 16.86
N LYS A 217 -14.53 3.53 15.58
CA LYS A 217 -15.70 2.88 14.98
C LYS A 217 -15.40 1.47 14.44
N MET A 218 -14.12 1.12 14.29
CA MET A 218 -13.63 -0.13 13.73
C MET A 218 -14.10 -0.37 12.29
N VAL A 219 -13.98 0.66 11.45
CA VAL A 219 -14.33 0.62 10.02
C VAL A 219 -13.18 1.14 9.16
N LEU A 220 -13.11 0.62 7.93
CA LEU A 220 -12.37 1.21 6.84
C LEU A 220 -13.32 2.11 6.05
N GLY A 221 -12.99 3.38 5.88
CA GLY A 221 -13.68 4.33 5.02
C GLY A 221 -12.90 4.61 3.74
N TRP A 222 -13.60 4.97 2.66
CA TRP A 222 -12.96 5.47 1.44
C TRP A 222 -13.82 6.49 0.71
N GLU A 223 -13.16 7.49 0.14
CA GLU A 223 -13.73 8.49 -0.76
C GLU A 223 -12.73 8.80 -1.89
N ALA A 224 -13.21 9.04 -3.11
CA ALA A 224 -12.33 9.39 -4.23
C ALA A 224 -11.58 10.69 -3.92
N SER A 225 -10.27 10.73 -4.16
CA SER A 225 -9.43 11.89 -3.83
C SER A 225 -8.23 12.01 -4.75
N ASN A 226 -7.87 13.26 -5.06
CA ASN A 226 -6.60 13.61 -5.71
C ASN A 226 -5.47 13.84 -4.70
N CYS A 227 -5.73 13.66 -3.40
CA CYS A 227 -4.86 13.95 -2.27
C CYS A 227 -4.58 15.43 -1.97
N TYR A 228 -4.93 16.39 -2.83
CA TYR A 228 -4.60 17.81 -2.70
C TYR A 228 -5.70 18.66 -2.04
N ASP A 229 -6.93 18.17 -2.01
CA ASP A 229 -8.08 18.86 -1.44
C ASP A 229 -8.12 18.73 0.10
N ALA A 230 -7.09 19.25 0.76
CA ALA A 230 -6.94 19.20 2.23
C ALA A 230 -7.89 20.13 3.00
N ASN A 231 -8.66 20.97 2.30
CA ASN A 231 -9.46 22.03 2.91
C ASN A 231 -10.80 21.56 3.51
N ASN A 232 -11.24 20.32 3.26
CA ASN A 232 -12.51 19.81 3.77
C ASN A 232 -12.40 18.80 4.94
N TYR A 233 -11.20 18.31 5.27
CA TYR A 233 -11.08 17.12 6.14
C TYR A 233 -10.31 17.33 7.46
N SER A 234 -10.09 18.57 7.89
CA SER A 234 -9.74 18.84 9.30
C SER A 234 -9.91 20.31 9.71
N THR A 235 -10.85 20.57 10.61
CA THR A 235 -10.62 21.50 11.71
C THR A 235 -11.00 20.81 13.01
N LEU A 236 -9.99 20.33 13.74
CA LEU A 236 -10.12 19.84 15.11
C LEU A 236 -10.80 20.93 15.99
N PRO A 237 -11.75 20.60 16.87
CA PRO A 237 -11.96 21.39 18.08
C PRO A 237 -10.87 21.03 19.09
N ILE A 238 -9.67 21.59 18.95
CA ILE A 238 -8.71 21.63 20.06
C ILE A 238 -9.17 22.77 20.97
N ASN A 239 -9.73 22.47 22.14
CA ASN A 239 -9.68 23.41 23.25
C ASN A 239 -8.26 23.38 23.80
N PRO A 240 -7.44 24.42 23.63
CA PRO A 240 -6.10 24.43 24.21
C PRO A 240 -6.23 24.66 25.73
N PRO A 241 -5.61 23.83 26.59
CA PRO A 241 -5.18 24.34 27.88
C PRO A 241 -4.17 25.45 27.60
N THR A 242 -4.39 26.62 28.19
CA THR A 242 -3.46 27.76 28.15
C THR A 242 -2.08 27.32 28.64
N SER A 243 -1.15 27.07 27.72
CA SER A 243 0.26 26.90 28.03
C SER A 243 1.11 27.49 26.90
N SER A 244 1.81 28.57 27.24
CA SER A 244 2.75 29.26 26.38
C SER A 244 4.00 28.40 26.18
N ALA A 245 4.03 27.56 25.14
CA ALA A 245 5.24 26.87 24.72
C ALA A 245 5.58 27.25 23.28
N VAL A 246 6.73 27.90 23.11
CA VAL A 246 7.31 28.30 21.83
C VAL A 246 7.80 27.04 21.08
N PRO A 247 7.49 26.87 19.78
CA PRO A 247 7.98 25.72 19.02
C PRO A 247 9.47 25.86 18.70
N PRO A 248 10.30 24.81 18.84
CA PRO A 248 11.68 24.85 18.41
C PRO A 248 11.75 24.83 16.87
N THR A 249 12.38 25.86 16.31
CA THR A 249 12.74 25.93 14.90
C THR A 249 14.04 25.15 14.70
N SER A 250 13.98 24.00 14.05
CA SER A 250 15.17 23.39 13.43
C SER A 250 14.72 22.51 12.28
N ALA A 251 14.79 23.05 11.06
CA ALA A 251 14.78 22.24 9.86
C ALA A 251 16.04 21.38 9.88
N MET A 252 15.88 20.06 9.96
CA MET A 252 16.98 19.12 9.88
C MET A 252 16.88 18.45 8.51
N GLU A 253 17.75 18.87 7.58
CA GLU A 253 17.91 18.22 6.29
C GLU A 253 18.37 16.76 6.47
N PRO A 254 17.97 15.83 5.59
CA PRO A 254 18.43 14.45 5.65
C PRO A 254 19.91 14.37 5.24
N GLU A 255 20.81 14.06 6.17
CA GLU A 255 22.20 13.70 5.83
C GLU A 255 22.23 12.34 5.10
N THR A 256 22.71 12.36 3.86
CA THR A 256 23.20 11.15 3.18
C THR A 256 24.65 10.92 3.60
N ARG A 257 24.88 10.00 4.54
CA ARG A 257 26.24 9.60 4.90
C ARG A 257 26.80 8.56 3.93
N SER A 258 27.83 8.97 3.21
CA SER A 258 28.75 8.10 2.48
C SER A 258 29.55 7.23 3.48
N VAL A 259 29.60 5.92 3.23
CA VAL A 259 30.34 4.97 4.05
C VAL A 259 31.83 5.07 3.73
N GLY A 260 32.58 5.72 4.63
CA GLY A 260 34.03 5.66 4.71
C GLY A 260 34.48 4.60 5.73
N SER A 261 35.41 3.75 5.32
CA SER A 261 35.98 2.64 6.08
C SER A 261 36.95 3.10 7.19
N ASN A 262 36.91 2.36 8.31
CA ASN A 262 37.90 2.17 9.38
C ASN A 262 37.66 2.82 10.75
N GLY A 263 37.76 1.98 11.79
CA GLY A 263 38.06 2.38 13.17
C GLY A 263 37.21 1.70 14.24
N SER A 264 37.70 0.60 14.80
CA SER A 264 37.13 -0.13 15.94
C SER A 264 37.17 0.66 17.26
N SER A 265 36.12 0.57 18.09
CA SER A 265 36.24 0.41 19.54
C SER A 265 34.93 -0.08 20.17
N SER A 266 35.06 -1.09 21.03
CA SER A 266 33.99 -1.83 21.68
C SER A 266 33.53 -1.18 22.98
N LEU A 267 32.21 -1.03 23.17
CA LEU A 267 31.59 -0.97 24.51
C LEU A 267 30.22 -1.68 24.46
N SER A 268 30.06 -2.72 25.27
CA SER A 268 28.85 -3.55 25.35
C SER A 268 27.73 -2.83 26.13
N PRO A 269 26.47 -2.83 25.67
CA PRO A 269 25.32 -2.37 26.46
C PRO A 269 24.74 -3.48 27.35
N PRO A 270 24.00 -3.13 28.43
CA PRO A 270 23.35 -4.08 29.34
C PRO A 270 22.15 -4.81 28.68
N PRO A 271 21.70 -5.96 29.23
CA PRO A 271 20.70 -6.80 28.57
C PRO A 271 19.30 -6.16 28.59
N LEU A 272 18.63 -6.23 27.44
CA LEU A 272 17.23 -5.80 27.25
C LEU A 272 16.25 -6.93 27.63
N PRO A 273 15.01 -6.61 28.06
CA PRO A 273 13.96 -7.61 28.28
C PRO A 273 13.56 -8.26 26.96
N GLY A 274 13.28 -9.57 27.00
CA GLY A 274 13.00 -10.40 25.83
C GLY A 274 11.81 -9.91 25.01
N SER A 275 11.99 -9.84 23.69
CA SER A 275 10.90 -9.69 22.74
C SER A 275 10.42 -11.07 22.31
N ASP A 276 9.16 -11.39 22.58
CA ASP A 276 8.49 -12.51 21.93
C ASP A 276 8.10 -12.09 20.52
N SER A 277 8.98 -12.38 19.56
CA SER A 277 8.70 -12.30 18.13
C SER A 277 8.65 -13.73 17.60
N PRO A 278 7.58 -14.16 16.91
CA PRO A 278 7.55 -15.49 16.32
C PRO A 278 8.62 -15.56 15.22
N ASP A 279 9.49 -16.57 15.30
CA ASP A 279 10.54 -16.79 14.31
C ASP A 279 9.91 -17.18 12.97
N LEU A 280 9.87 -16.22 12.04
CA LEU A 280 9.41 -16.47 10.68
C LEU A 280 10.46 -17.31 9.93
N ASN A 281 10.03 -18.43 9.35
CA ASN A 281 10.89 -19.42 8.67
C ASN A 281 11.80 -18.78 7.60
N SER A 282 13.02 -19.32 7.47
CA SER A 282 14.09 -18.84 6.57
C SER A 282 13.66 -18.68 5.10
N PHE A 283 12.66 -19.46 4.66
CA PHE A 283 12.14 -19.40 3.30
C PHE A 283 11.33 -18.12 3.04
N THR A 284 10.49 -17.72 4.00
CA THR A 284 9.68 -16.50 3.94
C THR A 284 10.55 -15.23 3.96
N ARG A 285 11.69 -15.28 4.67
CA ARG A 285 12.68 -14.19 4.72
C ARG A 285 13.36 -13.96 3.37
N THR A 286 13.53 -15.01 2.57
CA THR A 286 14.21 -14.93 1.26
C THR A 286 13.27 -14.39 0.19
N LEU A 287 11.99 -14.74 0.22
CA LEU A 287 10.99 -14.19 -0.70
C LEU A 287 10.86 -12.66 -0.57
N ILE A 288 10.71 -12.15 0.66
CA ILE A 288 10.54 -10.71 0.91
C ILE A 288 11.73 -9.91 0.38
N ALA A 289 12.95 -10.40 0.60
CA ALA A 289 14.17 -9.72 0.14
C ALA A 289 14.31 -9.68 -1.39
N VAL A 290 13.94 -10.76 -2.10
CA VAL A 290 14.07 -10.85 -3.56
C VAL A 290 13.03 -9.98 -4.28
N PHE A 291 11.78 -9.94 -3.79
CA PHE A 291 10.74 -9.10 -4.39
C PHE A 291 11.02 -7.60 -4.26
N LEU A 292 11.63 -7.16 -3.15
CA LEU A 292 11.99 -5.75 -2.91
C LEU A 292 13.18 -5.26 -3.76
N SER A 293 14.14 -6.13 -4.08
CA SER A 293 15.25 -5.77 -4.98
C SER A 293 14.78 -5.48 -6.42
N LEU A 294 13.69 -6.10 -6.87
CA LEU A 294 13.09 -5.81 -8.18
C LEU A 294 12.39 -4.43 -8.22
N PHE A 295 11.88 -3.94 -7.09
CA PHE A 295 11.28 -2.60 -7.00
C PHE A 295 12.30 -1.45 -7.15
N ILE A 296 13.52 -1.62 -6.63
CA ILE A 296 14.57 -0.60 -6.70
C ILE A 296 15.11 -0.45 -8.13
N LEU A 297 15.12 -1.52 -8.93
CA LEU A 297 15.53 -1.43 -10.34
C LEU A 297 14.49 -0.75 -11.24
N CYS A 298 13.20 -0.75 -10.88
CA CYS A 298 12.15 -0.09 -11.67
C CYS A 298 11.96 1.41 -11.36
N SER A 299 12.45 1.89 -10.21
CA SER A 299 12.27 3.29 -9.78
C SER A 299 13.51 4.17 -9.99
N ALA A 300 14.60 3.62 -10.51
CA ALA A 300 15.80 4.36 -10.91
C ALA A 300 15.78 4.71 -12.41
N VAL A 301 14.83 5.56 -12.83
CA VAL A 301 14.98 6.33 -14.08
C VAL A 301 15.05 7.81 -13.68
N PRO A 302 16.20 8.49 -13.82
CA PRO A 302 16.30 9.90 -13.47
C PRO A 302 15.52 10.72 -14.50
N SER A 303 14.64 11.59 -14.02
CA SER A 303 13.99 12.64 -14.80
C SER A 303 15.09 13.58 -15.34
N SER A 304 15.20 13.65 -16.67
CA SER A 304 15.92 14.71 -17.38
C SER A 304 14.89 15.54 -18.15
#